data_AF-A0A9E7KCN2-F1
#
_entry.id   AF-A0A9E7KCN2-F1
#
_cell.length_a   1.000
_cell.length_b   1.000
_cell.length_c   1.000
_cell.angle_alpha   90.00
_cell.angle_beta   90.00
_cell.angle_gamma   90.00
#
_symmetry.space_group_name_H-M   'P 1'
#
loop_
_entity.id
_entity.type
_entity.pdbx_description
1 polymer ?
#
loop_
_entity_poly.entity_id
_entity_poly.type
_entity_poly.pdbx_seq_one_letter_code
_entity_poly.pdbx_strand_id
1 'polypeptide(L)'
;MPWLAVPFADSDTRERLHDHFGSFTEYYPALLVIYDDAAIGRVVNEEGRRAVAKYGVNGYPFTVKRYYELEAAAKKEQSLRSLLVSPSRDYLISNDGSKVAVSDLEGKIVAFYFWFNIPDKDGGPDKLTRVLAEIYRKLKEAGELRGSAGAIR
;
A
#
# COMPACT_ATOMS: atom_id res chain seq x y z
N MET A 1 -23.04 -7.34 18.63
CA MET A 1 -22.60 -5.97 18.31
C MET A 1 -23.76 -5.04 18.60
N PRO A 2 -23.70 -4.19 19.64
CA PRO A 2 -24.79 -3.27 19.98
C PRO A 2 -24.67 -1.99 19.14
N TRP A 3 -24.85 -2.11 17.82
CA TRP A 3 -24.85 -0.93 16.94
C TRP A 3 -26.21 -0.24 16.99
N LEU A 4 -26.19 1.08 17.16
CA LEU A 4 -27.37 1.91 16.97
C LEU A 4 -27.65 2.04 15.47
N ALA A 5 -28.92 1.94 15.09
CA ALA A 5 -29.36 2.09 13.71
C ALA A 5 -30.43 3.18 13.62
N VAL A 6 -30.48 3.88 12.48
CA VAL A 6 -31.62 4.75 12.16
C VAL A 6 -32.87 3.86 12.03
N PRO A 7 -33.98 4.16 12.73
CA PRO A 7 -35.20 3.37 12.62
C PRO A 7 -35.66 3.23 11.17
N PHE A 8 -36.12 2.03 10.79
CA PHE A 8 -36.52 1.77 9.39
C PHE A 8 -37.64 2.70 8.90
N ALA A 9 -38.55 3.08 9.81
CA ALA A 9 -39.68 3.97 9.52
C ALA A 9 -39.29 5.45 9.31
N ASP A 10 -38.08 5.86 9.67
CA ASP A 10 -37.59 7.23 9.45
C ASP A 10 -36.95 7.34 8.05
N SER A 11 -37.81 7.42 7.03
CA SER A 11 -37.38 7.58 5.63
C SER A 11 -36.60 8.86 5.40
N ASP A 12 -37.04 9.96 6.00
CA ASP A 12 -36.49 11.29 5.75
C ASP A 12 -35.03 11.38 6.21
N THR A 13 -34.70 10.83 7.39
CA THR A 13 -33.31 10.77 7.85
C THR A 13 -32.45 9.90 6.95
N ARG A 14 -32.97 8.76 6.50
CA ARG A 14 -32.24 7.85 5.61
C ARG A 14 -31.97 8.48 4.24
N GLU A 15 -32.94 9.21 3.68
CA GLU A 15 -32.81 9.95 2.42
C GLU A 15 -31.79 11.08 2.55
N ARG A 16 -31.87 11.91 3.60
CA ARG A 16 -30.86 12.96 3.84
C ARG A 16 -29.44 12.41 3.95
N LEU A 17 -29.26 11.27 4.62
CA LEU A 17 -27.95 10.63 4.73
C LEU A 17 -27.47 10.06 3.39
N HIS A 18 -28.37 9.48 2.59
CA HIS A 18 -28.08 9.01 1.25
C HIS A 18 -27.65 10.15 0.32
N ASP A 19 -28.39 11.27 0.32
CA ASP A 19 -28.07 12.45 -0.49
C ASP A 19 -26.74 13.08 -0.08
N HIS A 20 -26.45 13.10 1.22
CA HIS A 20 -25.23 13.71 1.74
C HIS A 20 -23.97 12.88 1.45
N PHE A 21 -24.04 11.55 1.62
CA PHE A 21 -22.88 10.66 1.48
C PHE A 21 -22.80 9.94 0.12
N GLY A 22 -23.80 10.10 -0.73
CA GLY A 22 -23.87 9.49 -2.06
C GLY A 22 -24.40 8.05 -2.07
N SER A 23 -24.53 7.51 -3.28
CA SER A 23 -25.07 6.16 -3.49
C SER A 23 -24.10 5.08 -2.98
N PHE A 24 -24.54 4.33 -1.97
CA PHE A 24 -23.80 3.23 -1.36
C PHE A 24 -23.61 1.99 -2.26
N THR A 25 -23.90 2.04 -3.57
CA THR A 25 -24.27 0.82 -4.32
C THR A 25 -23.51 0.48 -5.60
N GLU A 26 -22.44 1.16 -6.02
CA GLU A 26 -21.78 0.72 -7.28
C GLU A 26 -20.32 0.29 -7.19
N TYR A 27 -19.48 0.81 -6.27
CA TYR A 27 -18.06 0.42 -6.26
C TYR A 27 -17.38 0.32 -4.87
N TYR A 28 -18.08 0.67 -3.78
CA TYR A 28 -17.54 0.61 -2.43
C TYR A 28 -18.49 -0.16 -1.50
N PRO A 29 -18.08 -1.32 -0.96
CA PRO A 29 -19.00 -2.17 -0.18
C PRO A 29 -19.42 -1.57 1.18
N ALA A 30 -18.78 -0.49 1.65
CA ALA A 30 -19.18 0.26 2.84
C ALA A 30 -18.43 1.61 2.93
N LEU A 31 -19.15 2.68 3.31
CA LEU A 31 -18.56 3.95 3.77
C LEU A 31 -18.45 3.92 5.31
N LEU A 32 -17.37 4.48 5.86
CA LEU A 32 -17.22 4.68 7.31
C LEU A 32 -16.62 6.07 7.55
N VAL A 33 -17.46 6.99 7.99
CA VAL A 33 -17.07 8.34 8.41
C VAL A 33 -16.98 8.36 9.94
N ILE A 34 -15.86 8.85 10.46
CA ILE A 34 -15.60 8.95 11.89
C ILE A 34 -15.81 10.38 12.34
N TYR A 35 -16.69 10.56 13.32
CA TYR A 35 -16.89 11.81 14.04
C TYR A 35 -16.16 11.77 15.37
N ASP A 36 -15.69 12.91 15.85
CA ASP A 36 -15.16 13.05 17.21
C ASP A 36 -16.26 13.00 18.27
N ASP A 37 -15.83 12.99 19.54
CA ASP A 37 -16.69 13.02 20.72
C ASP A 37 -17.04 14.44 21.19
N ALA A 38 -16.73 15.47 20.40
CA ALA A 38 -17.10 16.85 20.73
C ALA A 38 -18.62 17.02 20.69
N ALA A 39 -19.14 18.02 21.42
CA ALA A 39 -20.59 18.23 21.60
C ALA A 39 -21.42 18.32 20.30
N ILE A 40 -20.79 18.69 19.18
CA ILE A 40 -21.45 18.82 17.87
C ILE A 40 -21.12 17.62 16.95
N GLY A 41 -20.10 16.82 17.28
CA GLY A 41 -19.54 15.79 16.42
C GLY A 41 -18.95 16.39 15.15
N ARG A 42 -17.63 16.48 15.05
CA ARG A 42 -16.95 16.90 13.82
C ARG A 42 -16.36 15.70 13.09
N VAL A 43 -16.43 15.71 11.76
CA VAL A 43 -15.75 14.70 10.94
C VAL A 43 -14.25 14.80 11.19
N VAL A 44 -13.65 13.69 11.63
CA VAL A 44 -12.20 13.57 11.85
C VAL A 44 -11.55 12.57 10.90
N ASN A 45 -12.34 11.77 10.18
CA ASN A 45 -11.88 10.90 9.11
C ASN A 45 -13.02 10.43 8.19
N GLU A 46 -12.99 10.82 6.92
CA GLU A 46 -13.94 10.35 5.89
C GLU A 46 -13.56 8.97 5.32
N GLU A 47 -12.29 8.57 5.44
CA GLU A 47 -11.76 7.27 5.04
C GLU A 47 -11.58 6.33 6.26
N GLY A 48 -12.48 6.40 7.24
CA GLY A 48 -12.40 5.60 8.46
C GLY A 48 -12.23 4.10 8.18
N ARG A 49 -12.84 3.59 7.11
CA ARG A 49 -12.71 2.21 6.65
C ARG A 49 -11.24 1.83 6.41
N ARG A 50 -10.44 2.72 5.81
CA ARG A 50 -9.03 2.46 5.51
C ARG A 50 -8.20 2.34 6.79
N ALA A 51 -8.48 3.21 7.77
CA ALA A 51 -7.83 3.16 9.07
C ALA A 51 -8.17 1.86 9.83
N VAL A 52 -9.45 1.49 9.87
CA VAL A 52 -9.91 0.24 10.51
C VAL A 52 -9.34 -0.98 9.80
N ALA A 53 -9.42 -1.05 8.48
CA ALA A 53 -8.97 -2.21 7.71
C ALA A 53 -7.45 -2.43 7.83
N LYS A 54 -6.65 -1.36 7.86
CA LYS A 54 -5.19 -1.46 7.91
C LYS A 54 -4.65 -1.65 9.32
N TYR A 55 -5.19 -0.93 10.30
CA TYR A 55 -4.60 -0.85 11.64
C TYR A 55 -5.45 -1.46 12.76
N GLY A 56 -6.68 -1.90 12.46
CA GLY A 56 -7.58 -2.48 13.46
C GLY A 56 -7.70 -1.59 14.69
N VAL A 57 -7.64 -2.19 15.89
CA VAL A 57 -7.74 -1.47 17.16
C VAL A 57 -6.66 -0.39 17.34
N ASN A 58 -5.46 -0.57 16.77
CA ASN A 58 -4.37 0.39 16.91
C ASN A 58 -4.67 1.72 16.20
N GLY A 59 -5.61 1.69 15.26
CA GLY A 59 -6.11 2.85 14.54
C GLY A 59 -6.92 3.81 15.41
N TYR A 60 -7.48 3.38 16.56
CA TYR A 60 -8.26 4.22 17.46
C TYR A 60 -7.46 5.48 17.88
N PRO A 61 -8.05 6.70 17.89
CA PRO A 61 -9.47 7.05 17.67
C PRO A 61 -9.90 7.17 16.19
N PHE A 62 -9.17 6.52 15.28
CA PHE A 62 -9.43 6.48 13.84
C PHE A 62 -9.37 7.85 13.15
N THR A 63 -8.70 8.81 13.78
CA THR A 63 -8.46 10.14 13.20
C THR A 63 -7.43 10.05 12.07
N VAL A 64 -7.51 10.99 11.12
CA VAL A 64 -6.49 11.12 10.06
C VAL A 64 -5.09 11.31 10.64
N LYS A 65 -4.96 12.07 11.74
CA LYS A 65 -3.67 12.25 12.44
C LYS A 65 -3.09 10.91 12.90
N ARG A 66 -3.89 10.11 13.63
CA ARG A 66 -3.45 8.79 14.12
C ARG A 66 -3.08 7.86 12.98
N TYR A 67 -3.84 7.90 11.89
CA TYR A 67 -3.55 7.12 10.69
C TYR A 67 -2.14 7.43 10.15
N TYR A 68 -1.79 8.70 9.98
CA TYR A 68 -0.47 9.08 9.45
C TYR A 68 0.68 8.85 10.44
N GLU A 69 0.44 8.94 11.75
CA GLU A 69 1.43 8.52 12.75
C GLU A 69 1.78 7.03 12.61
N LEU A 70 0.77 6.19 12.38
CA LEU A 70 0.95 4.75 12.16
C LEU A 70 1.63 4.46 10.82
N GLU A 71 1.28 5.17 9.74
CA GLU A 71 2.00 5.04 8.46
C GLU A 71 3.48 5.40 8.62
N ALA A 72 3.78 6.47 9.34
CA ALA A 72 5.15 6.92 9.56
C ALA A 72 5.95 5.91 10.39
N ALA A 73 5.35 5.32 11.43
CA ALA A 73 5.96 4.26 12.21
C ALA A 73 6.19 2.99 11.36
N ALA A 74 5.17 2.53 10.64
CA ALA A 74 5.26 1.35 9.77
C ALA A 74 6.34 1.52 8.69
N LYS A 75 6.48 2.71 8.12
CA LYS A 75 7.52 3.01 7.13
C LYS A 75 8.93 3.00 7.73
N LYS A 76 9.08 3.40 9.01
CA LYS A 76 10.38 3.35 9.72
C LYS A 76 10.78 1.92 10.11
N GLU A 77 9.81 1.08 10.43
CA GLU A 77 10.04 -0.32 10.83
C GLU A 77 10.12 -1.28 9.63
N GLN A 78 9.82 -0.80 8.42
CA GLN A 78 9.89 -1.59 7.20
C GLN A 78 11.32 -2.05 6.91
N SER A 79 11.46 -3.33 6.58
CA SER A 79 12.73 -3.94 6.15
C SER A 79 12.53 -4.83 4.92
N LEU A 80 13.62 -5.19 4.24
CA LEU A 80 13.56 -6.17 3.14
C LEU A 80 12.98 -7.51 3.62
N ARG A 81 13.35 -7.93 4.84
CA ARG A 81 12.82 -9.16 5.43
C ARG A 81 11.31 -9.08 5.64
N SER A 82 10.80 -7.99 6.22
CA SER A 82 9.35 -7.84 6.45
C SER A 82 8.53 -7.77 5.16
N LEU A 83 9.15 -7.37 4.04
CA LEU A 83 8.50 -7.27 2.74
C LEU A 83 8.60 -8.54 1.89
N LEU A 84 9.72 -9.25 1.94
CA LEU A 84 10.04 -10.31 0.99
C LEU A 84 10.01 -11.72 1.57
N VAL A 85 10.11 -11.84 2.91
CA VAL A 85 10.10 -13.11 3.63
C VAL A 85 8.69 -13.42 4.13
N SER A 86 8.27 -14.65 3.92
CA SER A 86 7.05 -15.24 4.48
C SER A 86 7.39 -16.56 5.18
N PRO A 87 6.46 -17.16 5.95
CA PRO A 87 6.68 -18.48 6.56
C PRO A 87 7.03 -19.59 5.56
N SER A 88 6.67 -19.42 4.28
CA SER A 88 6.89 -20.42 3.23
C SER A 88 8.05 -20.10 2.29
N ARG A 89 8.62 -18.88 2.33
CA ARG A 89 9.66 -18.45 1.37
C ARG A 89 10.51 -17.30 1.90
N ASP A 90 11.83 -17.44 1.78
CA ASP A 90 12.85 -16.47 2.16
C ASP A 90 13.86 -16.14 1.04
N TYR A 91 13.54 -16.50 -0.21
CA TYR A 91 14.37 -16.26 -1.37
C TYR A 91 13.60 -15.60 -2.52
N LEU A 92 14.35 -15.00 -3.44
CA LEU A 92 13.91 -14.47 -4.72
C LEU A 92 14.42 -15.33 -5.88
N ILE A 93 13.81 -15.17 -7.05
CA ILE A 93 14.25 -15.82 -8.28
C ILE A 93 14.87 -14.76 -9.19
N SER A 94 16.11 -15.00 -9.64
CA SER A 94 16.78 -14.17 -10.64
C SER A 94 16.36 -14.52 -12.06
N ASN A 95 16.80 -13.71 -13.03
CA ASN A 95 16.48 -13.89 -14.44
C ASN A 95 16.99 -15.21 -15.06
N ASP A 96 18.01 -15.84 -14.46
CA ASP A 96 18.51 -17.16 -14.87
C ASP A 96 17.80 -18.33 -14.15
N GLY A 97 16.80 -18.03 -13.32
CA GLY A 97 16.03 -19.02 -12.56
C GLY A 97 16.69 -19.46 -11.24
N SER A 98 17.89 -18.94 -10.92
CA SER A 98 18.55 -19.27 -9.65
C SER A 98 17.86 -18.60 -8.44
N LYS A 99 18.05 -19.20 -7.26
CA LYS A 99 17.51 -18.68 -6.00
C LYS A 99 18.53 -17.74 -5.35
N VAL A 100 18.08 -16.56 -4.95
CA VAL A 100 18.86 -15.56 -4.21
C VAL A 100 18.23 -15.38 -2.84
N ALA A 101 18.97 -15.61 -1.75
CA ALA A 101 18.41 -15.46 -0.41
C ALA A 101 18.13 -13.97 -0.13
N VAL A 102 17.04 -13.66 0.58
CA VAL A 102 16.74 -12.26 0.95
C VAL A 102 17.84 -11.68 1.84
N SER A 103 18.52 -12.50 2.64
CA SER A 103 19.68 -12.09 3.44
C SER A 103 20.85 -11.59 2.59
N ASP A 104 21.01 -12.09 1.36
CA ASP A 104 22.09 -11.66 0.47
C ASP A 104 21.89 -10.22 -0.03
N LEU A 105 20.70 -9.66 0.19
CA LEU A 105 20.36 -8.27 -0.14
C LEU A 105 20.59 -7.31 1.03
N GLU A 106 20.83 -7.82 2.23
CA GLU A 106 21.03 -6.98 3.41
C GLU A 106 22.32 -6.16 3.27
N GLY A 107 22.25 -4.87 3.61
CA GLY A 107 23.35 -3.92 3.43
C GLY A 107 23.57 -3.44 1.99
N LYS A 108 22.75 -3.88 1.01
CA LYS A 108 22.78 -3.38 -0.37
C LYS A 108 21.69 -2.34 -0.61
N ILE A 109 21.94 -1.46 -1.57
CA ILE A 109 20.88 -0.61 -2.13
C ILE A 109 20.01 -1.48 -3.03
N VAL A 110 18.75 -1.64 -2.65
CA VAL A 110 17.76 -2.43 -3.40
C VAL A 110 16.65 -1.51 -3.88
N ALA A 111 16.32 -1.60 -5.17
CA ALA A 111 15.17 -0.92 -5.76
C ALA A 111 14.12 -1.96 -6.16
N PHE A 112 12.85 -1.71 -5.81
CA PHE A 112 11.73 -2.45 -6.37
C PHE A 112 11.23 -1.76 -7.63
N TYR A 113 11.17 -2.51 -8.73
CA TYR A 113 10.65 -2.03 -9.99
C TYR A 113 9.48 -2.92 -10.40
N PHE A 114 8.27 -2.39 -10.31
CA PHE A 114 7.05 -3.07 -10.73
C PHE A 114 6.72 -2.63 -12.14
N TRP A 115 6.61 -3.59 -13.06
CA TRP A 115 6.33 -3.32 -14.46
C TRP A 115 5.18 -4.20 -14.96
N PHE A 116 4.32 -3.61 -15.78
CA PHE A 116 3.29 -4.33 -16.52
C PHE A 116 3.77 -4.48 -17.96
N ASN A 117 3.62 -5.67 -18.55
CA ASN A 117 4.00 -5.94 -19.94
C ASN A 117 3.09 -5.20 -20.92
N ILE A 118 3.29 -3.89 -21.04
CA ILE A 118 2.68 -3.00 -22.02
C ILE A 118 3.86 -2.48 -22.84
N PRO A 119 4.11 -3.05 -24.04
CA PRO A 119 5.16 -2.56 -24.93
C PRO A 119 4.93 -1.09 -25.26
N ASP A 120 6.02 -0.33 -25.40
CA ASP A 120 5.94 1.01 -25.99
C ASP A 120 5.51 0.91 -27.47
N LYS A 121 5.23 2.04 -28.13
CA LYS A 121 4.77 2.10 -29.52
C LYS A 121 5.66 1.31 -30.50
N ASP A 122 6.94 1.17 -30.16
CA ASP A 122 7.93 0.45 -30.96
C ASP A 122 8.07 -1.05 -30.60
N GLY A 123 7.21 -1.58 -29.73
CA GLY A 123 7.27 -2.97 -29.25
C GLY A 123 8.38 -3.25 -28.23
N GLY A 124 9.18 -2.24 -27.89
CA GLY A 124 10.28 -2.33 -26.93
C GLY A 124 9.88 -2.01 -25.50
N PRO A 125 10.81 -2.16 -24.53
CA PRO A 125 10.60 -1.73 -23.15
C PRO A 125 10.34 -0.23 -23.08
N ASP A 126 9.55 0.18 -22.08
CA ASP A 126 9.27 1.59 -21.83
C ASP A 126 10.55 2.38 -21.51
N LYS A 127 10.44 3.70 -21.61
CA LYS A 127 11.57 4.63 -21.40
C LYS A 127 12.26 4.43 -20.04
N LEU A 128 11.53 4.18 -18.96
CA LEU A 128 12.10 3.99 -17.62
C LEU A 128 12.88 2.66 -17.56
N THR A 129 12.34 1.57 -18.11
CA THR A 129 13.07 0.30 -18.22
C THR A 129 14.41 0.48 -18.94
N ARG A 130 14.43 1.22 -20.06
CA ARG A 130 15.68 1.47 -20.83
C ARG A 130 16.72 2.24 -20.01
N VAL A 131 16.30 3.30 -19.29
CA VAL A 131 17.18 4.11 -18.44
C VAL A 131 17.75 3.27 -17.29
N LEU A 132 16.92 2.47 -16.61
CA LEU A 132 17.37 1.59 -15.53
C LEU A 132 18.39 0.56 -16.02
N ALA A 133 18.18 -0.04 -17.19
CA ALA A 133 19.13 -0.97 -17.80
C ALA A 133 20.48 -0.30 -18.12
N GLU A 134 20.47 0.95 -18.58
CA GLU A 134 21.69 1.71 -18.84
C GLU A 134 22.45 2.05 -17.55
N ILE A 135 21.75 2.54 -16.53
CA ILE A 135 22.32 2.82 -15.20
C ILE A 135 22.97 1.55 -14.64
N TYR A 136 22.24 0.43 -14.68
CA TYR A 136 22.73 -0.86 -14.24
C TYR A 136 24.04 -1.25 -14.92
N ARG A 137 24.09 -1.17 -16.26
CA ARG A 137 25.29 -1.48 -17.04
C ARG A 137 26.48 -0.62 -16.61
N LYS A 138 26.29 0.70 -16.50
CA LYS A 138 27.34 1.66 -16.10
C LYS A 138 27.87 1.36 -14.69
N LEU A 139 26.99 1.09 -13.73
CA LEU A 139 27.39 0.75 -12.36
C LEU A 139 28.11 -0.60 -12.29
N LYS A 140 27.72 -1.57 -13.15
CA LYS A 140 28.40 -2.86 -13.26
C LYS A 140 29.82 -2.71 -13.81
N GLU A 141 29.99 -1.94 -14.88
CA GLU A 141 31.28 -1.64 -15.51
C GLU A 141 32.22 -0.89 -14.55
N ALA A 142 31.68 0.00 -13.72
CA ALA A 142 32.42 0.71 -12.69
C ALA A 142 32.78 -0.14 -11.46
N GLY A 143 32.28 -1.37 -11.34
CA GLY A 143 32.52 -2.25 -10.19
C GLY A 143 31.73 -1.87 -8.92
N GLU A 144 30.76 -0.97 -9.04
CA GLU A 144 29.93 -0.46 -7.93
C GLU A 144 28.85 -1.46 -7.49
N LEU A 145 28.50 -2.41 -8.36
CA LEU A 145 27.54 -3.48 -8.06
C LEU A 145 28.27 -4.70 -7.47
N ARG A 146 28.43 -4.75 -6.15
CA ARG A 146 28.95 -5.95 -5.46
C ARG A 146 27.86 -7.03 -5.32
N GLY A 147 28.01 -8.13 -6.05
CA GLY A 147 27.13 -9.30 -6.02
C GLY A 147 26.09 -9.34 -7.14
N SER A 148 25.47 -10.51 -7.34
CA SER A 148 24.51 -10.80 -8.41
C SER A 148 23.27 -9.90 -8.31
N ALA A 149 23.29 -8.79 -9.01
CA ALA A 149 22.12 -7.95 -9.16
C ALA A 149 21.23 -8.57 -10.25
N GLY A 150 20.19 -9.26 -9.80
CA GLY A 150 19.09 -9.76 -10.64
C GLY A 150 17.96 -8.73 -10.67
N ALA A 151 17.43 -8.45 -11.86
CA ALA A 151 16.12 -7.83 -11.98
C ALA A 151 15.07 -8.84 -11.51
N ILE A 152 14.25 -8.44 -10.54
CA ILE A 152 13.08 -9.20 -10.11
C ILE A 152 11.98 -8.84 -11.12
N ARG A 153 11.47 -9.84 -11.85
CA ARG A 153 10.26 -9.70 -12.68
C ARG A 153 9.03 -10.03 -11.85
#